data_AF-A0A8H8RD98-F1
#
_entry.id   AF-A0A8H8RD98-F1
#
_cell.length_a   1.000
_cell.length_b   1.000
_cell.length_c   1.000
_cell.angle_alpha   90.00
_cell.angle_beta   90.00
_cell.angle_gamma   90.00
#
_symmetry.space_group_name_H-M   'P 1'
#
loop_
_entity.id
_entity.type
_entity.pdbx_description
1 polymer ?
#
loop_
_entity_poly.entity_id
_entity_poly.type
_entity_poly.pdbx_seq_one_letter_code
_entity_poly.pdbx_strand_id
1 'polypeptide(L)'
;MADHITSKLNPDSHLILDQPLLRLPFELLRKNFKVAHLNVEKESTALKSTLRETANASLNANASPDDVLKNVDSMIARMRGLKRKLTSCSEEENRLHQQSQSRIRHLGELYGMQSLDDVKYEEWSRTRLDRLLVDYLLRYGYKESAAELAQEKGIGELVDVETFCADE
;
A
#
# COMPACT_ATOMS: atom_id res chain seq x y z
N MET A 1 -44.19 23.71 -2.25
CA MET A 1 -42.85 24.03 -1.74
C MET A 1 -42.33 22.73 -1.17
N ALA A 2 -41.46 22.03 -1.91
CA ALA A 2 -40.89 20.76 -1.46
C ALA A 2 -39.88 21.07 -0.33
N ASP A 3 -39.89 20.26 0.71
CA ASP A 3 -39.08 20.46 1.93
C ASP A 3 -37.59 20.55 1.61
N HIS A 4 -37.01 21.75 1.71
CA HIS A 4 -35.56 21.98 1.64
C HIS A 4 -34.77 21.29 2.78
N ILE A 5 -35.45 20.62 3.72
CA ILE A 5 -34.83 19.86 4.80
C ILE A 5 -34.26 18.54 4.26
N THR A 6 -34.82 17.96 3.20
CA THR A 6 -34.42 16.65 2.66
C THR A 6 -33.17 16.69 1.78
N SER A 7 -32.75 17.88 1.31
CA SER A 7 -31.60 18.03 0.40
C SER A 7 -30.29 18.44 1.09
N LYS A 8 -30.31 18.74 2.39
CA LYS A 8 -29.08 19.09 3.12
C LYS A 8 -28.14 17.87 3.23
N LEU A 9 -26.95 17.99 2.68
CA LEU A 9 -25.91 16.96 2.75
C LEU A 9 -25.33 16.88 4.17
N ASN A 10 -25.15 15.66 4.69
CA ASN A 10 -24.43 15.39 5.94
C ASN A 10 -23.15 14.57 5.65
N PRO A 11 -21.99 15.22 5.49
CA PRO A 11 -20.73 14.53 5.18
C PRO A 11 -20.36 13.42 6.18
N ASP A 12 -20.65 13.60 7.47
CA ASP A 12 -20.26 12.65 8.50
C ASP A 12 -21.04 11.32 8.39
N SER A 13 -22.30 11.38 7.92
CA SER A 13 -23.08 10.18 7.62
C SER A 13 -22.50 9.39 6.44
N HIS A 14 -22.01 10.08 5.41
CA HIS A 14 -21.33 9.43 4.28
C HIS A 14 -19.99 8.81 4.71
N LEU A 15 -19.23 9.49 5.57
CA LEU A 15 -17.95 8.99 6.05
C LEU A 15 -18.08 7.67 6.82
N ILE A 16 -19.15 7.50 7.62
CA ILE A 16 -19.43 6.24 8.33
C ILE A 16 -19.64 5.09 7.34
N LEU A 17 -20.35 5.33 6.24
CA LEU A 17 -20.62 4.31 5.22
C LEU A 17 -19.35 3.94 4.42
N ASP A 18 -18.45 4.90 4.23
CA ASP A 18 -17.26 4.74 3.38
C ASP A 18 -16.01 4.35 4.17
N GLN A 19 -16.10 4.26 5.50
CA GLN A 19 -15.01 3.81 6.38
C GLN A 19 -14.34 2.49 5.90
N PRO A 20 -15.08 1.45 5.45
CA PRO A 20 -14.45 0.21 4.98
C PRO A 20 -13.52 0.43 3.78
N LEU A 21 -13.82 1.42 2.92
CA LEU A 21 -13.04 1.74 1.72
C LEU A 21 -11.71 2.44 2.03
N LEU A 22 -11.48 2.87 3.28
CA LEU A 22 -10.22 3.47 3.74
C LEU A 22 -9.29 2.48 4.44
N ARG A 23 -9.82 1.34 4.90
CA ARG A 23 -9.11 0.47 5.83
C ARG A 23 -7.98 -0.31 5.17
N LEU A 24 -8.19 -0.79 3.96
CA LEU A 24 -7.26 -1.73 3.33
C LEU A 24 -5.86 -1.12 3.07
N PRO A 25 -5.70 0.08 2.49
CA PRO A 25 -4.38 0.70 2.32
C PRO A 25 -3.62 0.86 3.64
N PHE A 26 -4.31 1.21 4.73
CA PHE A 26 -3.71 1.32 6.06
C PHE A 26 -3.21 -0.02 6.60
N GLU A 27 -4.00 -1.09 6.46
CA GLU A 27 -3.58 -2.43 6.89
C GLU A 27 -2.40 -2.96 6.05
N LEU A 28 -2.41 -2.69 4.74
CA LEU A 28 -1.29 -3.02 3.85
C LEU A 28 -0.03 -2.24 4.22
N LEU A 29 -0.14 -0.96 4.58
CA LEU A 29 0.99 -0.14 5.02
C LEU A 29 1.63 -0.74 6.29
N ARG A 30 0.80 -1.16 7.25
CA ARG A 30 1.27 -1.85 8.46
C ARG A 30 1.93 -3.19 8.14
N LYS A 31 1.39 -3.95 7.19
CA LYS A 31 1.98 -5.23 6.74
C LYS A 31 3.34 -4.98 6.06
N ASN A 32 3.42 -4.02 5.15
CA ASN A 32 4.64 -3.65 4.46
C ASN A 32 5.74 -3.18 5.43
N PHE A 33 5.39 -2.33 6.40
CA PHE A 33 6.32 -1.92 7.46
C PHE A 33 6.87 -3.12 8.24
N LYS A 34 6.02 -4.08 8.63
CA LYS A 34 6.48 -5.31 9.32
C LYS A 34 7.45 -6.12 8.47
N VAL A 35 7.21 -6.23 7.16
CA VAL A 35 8.09 -6.94 6.22
C VAL A 35 9.44 -6.23 6.10
N ALA A 36 9.44 -4.91 5.93
CA ALA A 36 10.67 -4.10 5.89
C ALA A 36 11.47 -4.26 7.18
N HIS A 37 10.82 -4.10 8.33
CA HIS A 37 11.43 -4.27 9.65
C HIS A 37 12.04 -5.66 9.84
N LEU A 38 11.30 -6.72 9.50
CA LEU A 38 11.79 -8.11 9.59
C LEU A 38 13.05 -8.33 8.72
N ASN A 39 13.06 -7.79 7.50
CA ASN A 39 14.21 -7.90 6.62
C ASN A 39 15.45 -7.20 7.20
N VAL A 40 15.28 -6.01 7.78
CA VAL A 40 16.37 -5.27 8.45
C VAL A 40 16.89 -6.07 9.64
N GLU A 41 16.04 -6.52 10.55
CA GLU A 41 16.45 -7.25 11.75
C GLU A 41 17.18 -8.56 11.43
N LYS A 42 16.64 -9.33 10.48
CA LYS A 42 17.23 -10.60 10.05
C LYS A 42 18.62 -10.40 9.45
N GLU A 43 18.76 -9.48 8.51
CA GLU A 43 20.06 -9.27 7.84
C GLU A 43 21.06 -8.54 8.75
N SER A 44 20.61 -7.64 9.62
CA SER A 44 21.45 -6.99 10.63
C SER A 44 22.08 -8.01 11.59
N THR A 45 21.27 -8.96 12.08
CA THR A 45 21.75 -10.04 12.95
C THR A 45 22.78 -10.92 12.25
N ALA A 46 22.47 -11.35 11.02
CA ALA A 46 23.37 -12.23 10.27
C ALA A 46 24.67 -11.51 9.88
N LEU A 47 24.61 -10.25 9.46
CA LEU A 47 25.77 -9.45 9.08
C LEU A 47 26.70 -9.23 10.27
N LYS A 48 26.17 -8.95 11.46
CA LYS A 48 26.96 -8.83 12.69
C LYS A 48 27.69 -10.14 13.03
N SER A 49 27.05 -11.30 12.86
CA SER A 49 27.68 -12.61 13.09
C SER A 49 28.83 -12.83 12.11
N THR A 50 28.56 -12.71 10.81
CA THR A 50 29.58 -12.92 9.77
C THR A 50 30.73 -11.93 9.89
N LEU A 51 30.46 -10.67 10.25
CA LEU A 51 31.50 -9.67 10.50
C LEU A 51 32.42 -10.07 11.65
N ARG A 52 31.85 -10.55 12.77
CA ARG A 52 32.62 -11.02 13.93
C ARG A 52 33.47 -12.24 13.58
N GLU A 53 32.90 -13.20 12.86
CA GLU A 53 33.61 -14.39 12.37
C GLU A 53 34.77 -14.01 11.45
N THR A 54 34.53 -13.09 10.52
CA THR A 54 35.54 -12.59 9.58
C THR A 54 36.66 -11.85 10.30
N ALA A 55 36.33 -10.99 11.26
CA ALA A 55 37.32 -10.28 12.07
C ALA A 55 38.21 -11.26 12.85
N ASN A 56 37.61 -12.27 13.50
CA ASN A 56 38.36 -13.29 14.23
C ASN A 56 39.25 -14.13 13.30
N ALA A 57 38.76 -14.52 12.12
CA ALA A 57 39.53 -15.24 11.12
C ALA A 57 40.72 -14.41 10.62
N SER A 58 40.53 -13.12 10.37
CA SER A 58 41.60 -12.23 9.89
C SER A 58 42.76 -12.03 10.88
N LEU A 59 42.51 -12.23 12.18
CA LEU A 59 43.53 -12.15 13.23
C LEU A 59 44.24 -13.48 13.47
N ASN A 60 43.76 -14.58 12.87
CA ASN A 60 44.35 -15.90 13.02
C ASN A 60 45.39 -16.13 11.92
N ALA A 61 46.66 -16.30 12.31
CA ALA A 61 47.78 -16.50 11.38
C ALA A 61 47.64 -17.76 10.49
N ASN A 62 46.75 -18.70 10.86
CA ASN A 62 46.49 -19.91 10.10
C ASN A 62 45.22 -19.84 9.23
N ALA A 63 44.49 -18.72 9.23
CA ALA A 63 43.30 -18.58 8.39
C ALA A 63 43.68 -18.37 6.93
N SER A 64 42.96 -19.04 6.02
CA SER A 64 43.13 -18.84 4.59
C SER A 64 42.63 -17.43 4.19
N PRO A 65 43.43 -16.63 3.47
CA PRO A 65 42.97 -15.36 2.91
C PRO A 65 41.71 -15.50 2.04
N ASP A 66 41.56 -16.64 1.35
CA ASP A 66 40.40 -16.92 0.50
C ASP A 66 39.10 -17.04 1.32
N ASP A 67 39.17 -17.58 2.54
CA ASP A 67 37.99 -17.70 3.41
C ASP A 67 37.52 -16.33 3.92
N VAL A 68 38.47 -15.42 4.21
CA VAL A 68 38.16 -14.04 4.61
C VAL A 68 37.50 -13.30 3.44
N LEU A 69 38.04 -13.41 2.23
CA LEU A 69 37.45 -12.82 1.03
C LEU A 69 36.04 -13.35 0.76
N LYS A 70 35.84 -14.67 0.86
CA LYS A 70 34.53 -15.30 0.69
C LYS A 70 33.48 -14.79 1.69
N ASN A 71 33.87 -14.54 2.93
CA ASN A 71 32.97 -13.96 3.92
C ASN A 71 32.58 -12.53 3.57
N VAL A 72 33.54 -11.72 3.09
CA VAL A 72 33.28 -10.35 2.63
C VAL A 72 32.31 -10.36 1.44
N ASP A 73 32.54 -11.22 0.44
CA ASP A 73 31.64 -11.36 -0.70
C ASP A 73 30.22 -11.79 -0.28
N SER A 74 30.13 -12.69 0.69
CA SER A 74 28.85 -13.12 1.27
C SER A 74 28.12 -11.97 1.96
N MET A 75 28.83 -11.12 2.70
CA MET A 75 28.27 -9.90 3.32
C MET A 75 27.79 -8.90 2.26
N ILE A 76 28.56 -8.67 1.20
CA ILE A 76 28.17 -7.81 0.07
C ILE A 76 26.89 -8.34 -0.60
N ALA A 77 26.83 -9.64 -0.87
CA ALA A 77 25.66 -10.27 -1.47
C ALA A 77 24.40 -10.09 -0.60
N ARG A 78 24.52 -10.26 0.73
CA ARG A 78 23.43 -10.00 1.69
C ARG A 78 22.97 -8.55 1.67
N MET A 79 23.90 -7.59 1.74
CA MET A 79 23.55 -6.16 1.72
C MET A 79 22.86 -5.75 0.40
N ARG A 80 23.32 -6.28 -0.74
CA ARG A 80 22.64 -6.07 -2.04
C ARG A 80 21.25 -6.71 -2.05
N GLY A 81 21.09 -7.89 -1.45
CA GLY A 81 19.80 -8.54 -1.25
C GLY A 81 18.85 -7.69 -0.40
N LEU A 82 19.33 -7.19 0.74
CA LEU A 82 18.56 -6.31 1.62
C LEU A 82 18.13 -5.04 0.90
N LYS A 83 19.05 -4.38 0.17
CA LYS A 83 18.72 -3.20 -0.64
C LYS A 83 17.54 -3.46 -1.57
N ARG A 84 17.59 -4.55 -2.36
CA ARG A 84 16.50 -4.90 -3.29
C ARG A 84 15.15 -5.09 -2.58
N LYS A 85 15.15 -5.79 -1.44
CA LYS A 85 13.93 -6.00 -0.64
C LYS A 85 13.37 -4.68 -0.10
N LEU A 86 14.22 -3.80 0.41
CA LEU A 86 13.80 -2.51 0.95
C LEU A 86 13.34 -1.55 -0.15
N THR A 87 13.93 -1.62 -1.35
CA THR A 87 13.44 -0.87 -2.52
C THR A 87 12.01 -1.29 -2.87
N SER A 88 11.72 -2.59 -2.95
CA SER A 88 10.36 -3.09 -3.19
C SER A 88 9.38 -2.66 -2.09
N CYS A 89 9.79 -2.73 -0.81
CA CYS A 89 8.96 -2.19 0.28
C CYS A 89 8.71 -0.69 0.15
N SER A 90 9.70 0.10 -0.27
CA SER A 90 9.55 1.54 -0.45
C SER A 90 8.63 1.90 -1.62
N GLU A 91 8.71 1.16 -2.73
CA GLU A 91 7.80 1.31 -3.87
C GLU A 91 6.36 1.03 -3.44
N GLU A 92 6.13 -0.07 -2.71
CA GLU A 92 4.82 -0.42 -2.18
C GLU A 92 4.29 0.61 -1.17
N GLU A 93 5.15 1.12 -0.28
CA GLU A 93 4.78 2.19 0.66
C GLU A 93 4.32 3.45 -0.07
N ASN A 94 5.06 3.88 -1.10
CA ASN A 94 4.70 5.05 -1.89
C ASN A 94 3.35 4.87 -2.59
N ARG A 95 3.11 3.69 -3.17
CA ARG A 95 1.84 3.34 -3.81
C ARG A 95 0.67 3.39 -2.82
N LEU A 96 0.82 2.80 -1.64
CA LEU A 96 -0.20 2.80 -0.59
C LEU A 96 -0.48 4.19 -0.02
N HIS A 97 0.55 5.05 0.07
CA HIS A 97 0.37 6.46 0.45
C HIS A 97 -0.41 7.24 -0.62
N GLN A 98 -0.11 7.04 -1.90
CA GLN A 98 -0.87 7.67 -2.99
C GLN A 98 -2.34 7.26 -2.95
N GLN A 99 -2.62 5.96 -2.82
CA GLN A 99 -4.00 5.47 -2.66
C GLN A 99 -4.70 6.08 -1.45
N SER A 100 -4.04 6.09 -0.29
CA SER A 100 -4.60 6.68 0.93
C SER A 100 -4.91 8.17 0.75
N GLN A 101 -3.98 8.91 0.13
CA GLN A 101 -4.15 10.34 -0.13
C GLN A 101 -5.31 10.61 -1.10
N SER A 102 -5.42 9.85 -2.19
CA SER A 102 -6.49 10.02 -3.17
C SER A 102 -7.87 9.67 -2.59
N ARG A 103 -7.95 8.63 -1.75
CA ARG A 103 -9.20 8.29 -1.03
C ARG A 103 -9.60 9.36 -0.01
N ILE A 104 -8.65 9.88 0.76
CA ILE A 104 -8.90 10.97 1.72
C ILE A 104 -9.33 12.24 0.98
N ARG A 105 -8.67 12.57 -0.14
CA ARG A 105 -9.02 13.73 -0.98
C ARG A 105 -10.45 13.63 -1.49
N HIS A 106 -10.81 12.48 -2.07
CA HIS A 106 -12.16 12.24 -2.59
C HIS A 106 -13.22 12.34 -1.50
N LEU A 107 -12.99 11.80 -0.30
CA LEU A 107 -13.92 11.98 0.82
C LEU A 107 -13.95 13.42 1.34
N GLY A 108 -12.82 14.12 1.29
CA GLY A 108 -12.71 15.54 1.67
C GLY A 108 -13.57 16.45 0.80
N GLU A 109 -13.82 16.10 -0.46
CA GLU A 109 -14.68 16.86 -1.39
C GLU A 109 -16.11 17.01 -0.85
N LEU A 110 -16.62 16.03 -0.09
CA LEU A 110 -17.94 16.11 0.55
C LEU A 110 -18.10 17.33 1.45
N TYR A 111 -17.05 17.70 2.18
CA TYR A 111 -17.09 18.84 3.09
C TYR A 111 -17.15 20.19 2.37
N GLY A 112 -16.89 20.21 1.06
CA GLY A 112 -17.07 21.37 0.19
C GLY A 112 -18.48 21.49 -0.42
N MET A 113 -19.33 20.47 -0.26
CA MET A 113 -20.68 20.41 -0.84
C MET A 113 -21.72 20.67 0.26
N GLN A 114 -22.81 21.37 -0.08
CA GLN A 114 -23.85 21.75 0.89
C GLN A 114 -25.19 21.03 0.69
N SER A 115 -25.45 20.55 -0.52
CA SER A 115 -26.73 19.95 -0.92
C SER A 115 -26.52 18.70 -1.77
N LEU A 116 -27.46 17.77 -1.68
CA LEU A 116 -27.58 16.62 -2.57
C LEU A 116 -27.96 17.03 -4.00
N ASP A 117 -28.55 18.22 -4.16
CA ASP A 117 -28.90 18.79 -5.47
C ASP A 117 -27.71 19.50 -6.15
N ASP A 118 -26.53 19.50 -5.53
CA ASP A 118 -25.31 20.09 -6.10
C ASP A 118 -24.80 19.21 -7.25
N VAL A 119 -24.49 19.82 -8.40
CA VAL A 119 -23.88 19.13 -9.55
C VAL A 119 -22.57 18.43 -9.14
N LYS A 120 -21.81 19.04 -8.22
CA LYS A 120 -20.59 18.43 -7.68
C LYS A 120 -20.88 17.17 -6.88
N TYR A 121 -22.00 17.14 -6.15
CA TYR A 121 -22.42 15.95 -5.43
C TYR A 121 -22.84 14.85 -6.40
N GLU A 122 -23.51 15.19 -7.50
CA GLU A 122 -23.86 14.21 -8.53
C GLU A 122 -22.60 13.52 -9.09
N GLU A 123 -21.60 14.29 -9.54
CA GLU A 123 -20.33 13.77 -10.06
C GLU A 123 -19.57 12.92 -9.03
N TRP A 124 -19.50 13.41 -7.79
CA TRP A 124 -18.89 12.70 -6.67
C TRP A 124 -19.60 11.37 -6.38
N SER A 125 -20.93 11.37 -6.37
CA SER A 125 -21.74 10.19 -6.08
C SER A 125 -21.60 9.11 -7.16
N ARG A 126 -21.39 9.50 -8.43
CA ARG A 126 -21.08 8.58 -9.53
C ARG A 126 -19.73 7.90 -9.31
N THR A 127 -18.70 8.67 -8.96
CA THR A 127 -17.38 8.12 -8.61
C THR A 127 -17.48 7.15 -7.43
N ARG A 128 -18.24 7.50 -6.39
CA ARG A 128 -18.50 6.61 -5.26
C ARG A 128 -19.20 5.32 -5.68
N LEU A 129 -20.21 5.41 -6.55
CA LEU A 129 -20.91 4.24 -7.07
C LEU A 129 -19.93 3.33 -7.85
N ASP A 130 -19.11 3.90 -8.72
CA ASP A 130 -18.11 3.13 -9.47
C ASP A 130 -17.13 2.41 -8.54
N ARG A 131 -16.66 3.08 -7.46
CA ARG A 131 -15.82 2.43 -6.42
C ARG A 131 -16.51 1.24 -5.76
N LEU A 132 -17.79 1.39 -5.39
CA LEU A 132 -18.57 0.32 -4.76
C LEU A 132 -18.81 -0.85 -5.71
N LEU A 133 -19.06 -0.56 -6.99
CA LEU A 133 -19.19 -1.59 -8.03
C LEU A 133 -17.88 -2.35 -8.22
N VAL A 134 -16.74 -1.66 -8.27
CA VAL A 134 -15.43 -2.32 -8.33
C VAL A 134 -15.19 -3.21 -7.12
N ASP A 135 -15.41 -2.72 -5.89
CA ASP A 135 -15.26 -3.53 -4.67
C ASP A 135 -16.18 -4.77 -4.68
N TYR A 136 -17.44 -4.60 -5.12
CA TYR A 136 -18.36 -5.72 -5.30
C TYR A 136 -17.84 -6.74 -6.30
N LEU A 137 -17.43 -6.31 -7.50
CA LEU A 137 -16.90 -7.19 -8.54
C LEU A 137 -15.68 -7.98 -8.05
N LEU A 138 -14.74 -7.32 -7.36
CA LEU A 138 -13.56 -7.94 -6.78
C LEU A 138 -13.92 -9.04 -5.75
N ARG A 139 -14.86 -8.76 -4.84
CA ARG A 139 -15.30 -9.73 -3.82
C ARG A 139 -16.02 -10.95 -4.39
N TYR A 140 -16.63 -10.82 -5.57
CA TYR A 140 -17.33 -11.91 -6.25
C TYR A 140 -16.48 -12.58 -7.34
N GLY A 141 -15.20 -12.23 -7.46
CA GLY A 141 -14.26 -12.88 -8.37
C GLY A 141 -14.26 -12.35 -9.80
N TYR A 142 -14.99 -11.27 -10.09
CA TYR A 142 -15.03 -10.63 -11.41
C TYR A 142 -13.84 -9.66 -11.58
N LYS A 143 -12.60 -10.18 -11.43
CA LYS A 143 -11.37 -9.38 -11.40
C LYS A 143 -11.14 -8.59 -12.69
N GLU A 144 -11.36 -9.21 -13.84
CA GLU A 144 -11.18 -8.58 -15.16
C GLU A 144 -12.17 -7.43 -15.35
N SER A 145 -13.47 -7.66 -15.10
CA SER A 145 -14.49 -6.60 -15.16
C SER A 145 -14.22 -5.46 -14.20
N ALA A 146 -13.73 -5.78 -12.99
CA ALA A 146 -13.36 -4.77 -12.00
C ALA A 146 -12.18 -3.90 -12.48
N ALA A 147 -11.16 -4.54 -13.09
CA ALA A 147 -10.00 -3.85 -13.63
C ALA A 147 -10.37 -2.94 -14.81
N GLU A 148 -11.17 -3.44 -15.75
CA GLU A 148 -11.67 -2.66 -16.89
C GLU A 148 -12.52 -1.46 -16.43
N LEU A 149 -13.45 -1.67 -15.49
CA LEU A 149 -14.25 -0.56 -14.94
C LEU A 149 -13.38 0.50 -14.24
N ALA A 150 -12.40 0.06 -13.43
CA ALA A 150 -11.50 0.98 -12.74
C ALA A 150 -10.65 1.81 -13.71
N GLN A 151 -10.21 1.19 -14.82
CA GLN A 151 -9.46 1.84 -15.87
C GLN A 151 -10.32 2.82 -16.68
N GLU A 152 -11.49 2.39 -17.14
CA GLU A 152 -12.42 3.21 -17.93
C GLU A 152 -12.85 4.47 -17.17
N LYS A 153 -13.10 4.34 -15.86
CA LYS A 153 -13.53 5.46 -14.99
C LYS A 153 -12.35 6.25 -14.41
N GLY A 154 -11.11 5.80 -14.60
CA GLY A 154 -9.93 6.47 -14.06
C GLY A 154 -9.86 6.48 -12.52
N ILE A 155 -10.45 5.48 -11.86
CA ILE A 155 -10.57 5.40 -10.39
C ILE A 155 -9.58 4.42 -9.75
N GLY A 156 -8.52 4.01 -10.46
CA GLY A 156 -7.55 3.00 -9.99
C GLY A 156 -6.97 3.27 -8.60
N GLU A 157 -6.64 4.52 -8.26
CA GLU A 157 -6.12 4.88 -6.93
C GLU A 157 -7.18 4.80 -5.80
N LEU A 158 -8.45 4.75 -6.17
CA LEU A 158 -9.59 4.75 -5.24
C LEU A 158 -10.08 3.33 -4.91
N VAL A 159 -9.55 2.31 -5.58
CA VAL A 159 -9.97 0.91 -5.50
C VAL A 159 -8.78 -0.02 -5.27
N ASP A 160 -9.05 -1.31 -5.04
CA ASP A 160 -8.07 -2.28 -4.55
C ASP A 160 -7.73 -3.39 -5.57
N VAL A 161 -7.88 -3.13 -6.87
CA VAL A 161 -7.74 -4.14 -7.95
C VAL A 161 -6.44 -4.92 -7.85
N GLU A 162 -5.29 -4.24 -7.74
CA GLU A 162 -3.98 -4.90 -7.67
C GLU A 162 -3.87 -5.86 -6.48
N THR A 163 -4.46 -5.51 -5.33
CA THR A 163 -4.42 -6.34 -4.12
C THR A 163 -5.17 -7.65 -4.34
N PHE A 164 -6.31 -7.62 -5.01
CA PHE A 164 -7.11 -8.82 -5.30
C PHE A 164 -6.54 -9.65 -6.45
N CYS A 165 -5.75 -9.04 -7.34
CA CYS A 165 -5.08 -9.72 -8.44
C CYS A 165 -3.70 -10.29 -8.06
N ALA A 166 -3.08 -9.79 -6.98
CA ALA A 166 -1.75 -10.24 -6.53
C ALA A 166 -1.75 -11.58 -5.75
N ASP A 167 -2.92 -12.09 -5.34
CA ASP A 167 -3.07 -13.33 -4.58
C ASP A 167 -3.26 -14.60 -5.47
N GLU A 168 -2.89 -14.53 -6.77
CA GLU A 168 -2.79 -15.67 -7.71
C GLU A 168 -1.33 -15.94 -8.13
#